data_AF-A0A349JKJ1-F1
#
_entry.id   AF-A0A349JKJ1-F1
#
_cell.length_a   1.000
_cell.length_b   1.000
_cell.length_c   1.000
_cell.angle_alpha   90.00
_cell.angle_beta   90.00
_cell.angle_gamma   90.00
#
_symmetry.space_group_name_H-M   'P 1'
#
loop_
_entity.id
_entity.type
_entity.pdbx_description
1 polymer ?
#
loop_
_entity_poly.entity_id
_entity_poly.type
_entity_poly.pdbx_seq_one_letter_code
_entity_poly.pdbx_strand_id
1 'polypeptide(L)' 'MEFDKERKQQIVFVDPKVKDYPILTESTHPDTKVIVLKGDRDGIEQIAETLKQRKNIAAVH' A
#
# COMPACT_ATOMS: atom_id res chain seq x y z
N MET A 1 21.38 -23.10 1.52
CA MET A 1 20.71 -22.20 2.48
C MET A 1 20.50 -20.91 1.74
N GLU A 2 19.28 -20.68 1.25
CA GLU A 2 19.00 -19.66 0.25
C GLU A 2 18.46 -18.41 0.94
N PHE A 3 19.26 -17.35 0.84
CA PHE A 3 19.03 -15.93 1.12
C PHE A 3 17.77 -15.57 1.90
N ASP A 4 17.97 -14.92 3.05
CA ASP A 4 17.01 -13.99 3.61
C ASP A 4 16.48 -13.08 2.49
N LYS A 5 15.33 -13.46 1.92
CA LYS A 5 14.41 -12.54 1.26
C LYS A 5 14.06 -11.54 2.35
N GLU A 6 14.82 -10.44 2.44
CA GLU A 6 14.36 -9.27 3.16
C GLU A 6 12.89 -9.10 2.79
N ARG A 7 11.98 -9.18 3.78
CA ARG A 7 10.55 -9.09 3.54
C ARG A 7 10.27 -7.71 2.95
N LYS A 8 10.30 -7.66 1.63
CA LYS A 8 10.19 -6.48 0.79
C LYS A 8 8.85 -5.83 1.09
N GLN A 9 8.85 -4.75 1.88
CA GLN A 9 7.61 -4.09 2.29
C GLN A 9 6.89 -3.58 1.05
N GLN A 10 5.67 -4.06 0.82
CA GLN A 10 4.79 -3.59 -0.24
C GLN A 10 3.62 -2.83 0.38
N ILE A 11 3.21 -1.76 -0.28
CA ILE A 11 2.07 -0.94 0.14
C ILE A 11 1.15 -0.76 -1.06
N VAL A 12 -0.14 -0.95 -0.84
CA VAL A 12 -1.20 -0.66 -1.81
C VAL A 12 -2.03 0.49 -1.26
N PHE A 13 -2.14 1.57 -2.01
CA PHE A 13 -3.05 2.67 -1.70
C PHE A 13 -4.34 2.53 -2.49
N VAL A 14 -5.48 2.73 -1.82
CA VAL A 14 -6.78 2.52 -2.43
C VAL A 14 -7.65 3.76 -2.27
N ASP A 15 -8.13 4.30 -3.39
CA ASP A 15 -9.17 5.33 -3.36
C ASP A 15 -10.53 4.66 -3.07
N PRO A 16 -11.23 5.04 -1.97
CA PRO A 16 -12.52 4.44 -1.62
C PRO A 16 -13.64 4.72 -2.63
N LYS A 17 -13.45 5.66 -3.57
CA LYS A 17 -14.40 5.96 -4.64
C LYS A 17 -14.35 4.94 -5.78
N VAL A 18 -13.30 4.11 -5.82
CA VAL A 18 -13.22 3.00 -6.78
C VAL A 18 -14.21 1.93 -6.33
N LYS A 19 -15.17 1.64 -7.20
CA LYS A 19 -16.18 0.61 -6.94
C LYS A 19 -15.50 -0.74 -6.76
N ASP A 20 -15.98 -1.52 -5.79
CA ASP A 20 -15.54 -2.90 -5.52
C ASP A 20 -14.03 -3.02 -5.23
N TYR A 21 -13.41 -1.95 -4.73
CA TYR A 21 -11.99 -1.94 -4.34
C TYR A 21 -11.58 -3.05 -3.35
N PRO A 22 -12.44 -3.55 -2.43
CA PRO A 22 -12.04 -4.65 -1.56
C PRO A 22 -11.61 -5.89 -2.35
N ILE A 23 -12.26 -6.19 -3.48
CA ILE A 23 -11.90 -7.31 -4.36
C ILE A 23 -10.49 -7.14 -4.92
N LEU A 24 -10.10 -5.91 -5.27
CA LEU A 24 -8.74 -5.61 -5.76
C LEU A 24 -7.67 -5.88 -4.71
N THR A 25 -8.04 -5.80 -3.43
CA THR A 25 -7.12 -6.04 -2.30
C THR A 25 -7.02 -7.52 -1.92
N GLU A 26 -8.01 -8.35 -2.29
CA GLU A 26 -8.00 -9.80 -2.00
C GLU A 26 -6.88 -10.54 -2.74
N SER A 27 -6.46 -10.05 -3.91
CA SER A 27 -5.34 -10.63 -4.66
C SER A 27 -3.95 -10.19 -4.19
N THR A 28 -3.87 -9.34 -3.15
CA THR A 28 -2.58 -8.85 -2.66
C THR A 28 -1.86 -9.89 -1.79
N HIS A 29 -0.53 -9.92 -1.85
CA HIS A 29 0.24 -10.83 -1.02
C HIS A 29 -0.04 -10.55 0.47
N PRO A 30 -0.13 -11.56 1.37
CA PRO A 30 -0.51 -11.36 2.77
C PRO A 30 0.36 -10.38 3.56
N ASP A 31 1.63 -10.22 3.17
CA ASP A 31 2.56 -9.25 3.76
C ASP A 31 2.40 -7.81 3.21
N THR A 32 1.46 -7.59 2.28
CA THR A 32 1.20 -6.28 1.67
C THR A 32 0.35 -5.43 2.60
N LYS A 33 0.80 -4.20 2.85
CA LYS A 33 0.03 -3.26 3.67
C LYS A 33 -0.94 -2.47 2.79
N VAL A 34 -2.23 -2.75 2.94
CA VAL A 34 -3.30 -2.00 2.27
C VAL A 34 -3.66 -0.76 3.07
N ILE A 35 -3.77 0.39 2.41
CA ILE A 35 -4.14 1.68 3.00
C ILE A 35 -5.26 2.29 2.17
N VAL A 36 -6.45 2.39 2.75
CA VAL A 36 -7.57 3.09 2.12
C VAL A 36 -7.42 4.58 2.40
N LEU A 37 -7.40 5.38 1.35
CA LEU A 37 -7.29 6.83 1.41
C LEU A 37 -8.58 7.45 1.97
N LYS A 38 -8.46 8.64 2.55
CA LYS A 38 -9.62 9.46 2.90
C LYS A 38 -10.11 10.18 1.64
N GLY A 39 -11.35 9.90 1.23
CA GLY A 39 -11.92 10.40 -0.02
C GLY A 39 -12.23 11.91 -0.04
N ASP A 40 -12.12 12.57 1.11
CA ASP A 40 -12.30 14.01 1.33
C ASP A 40 -10.97 14.79 1.41
N ARG A 41 -9.82 14.11 1.23
CA ARG A 41 -8.48 14.71 1.23
C ARG A 41 -7.76 14.46 -0.09
N ASP A 42 -6.73 15.25 -0.36
CA ASP A 42 -5.81 15.02 -1.47
C ASP A 42 -5.12 13.66 -1.31
N GLY A 43 -5.23 12.79 -2.33
CA GLY A 43 -4.66 11.45 -2.28
C GLY A 43 -3.14 11.42 -2.34
N ILE A 44 -2.52 12.34 -3.09
CA ILE A 44 -1.07 12.40 -3.26
C ILE A 44 -0.41 12.90 -1.96
N GLU A 45 -1.02 13.89 -1.29
CA GLU A 45 -0.55 14.36 0.01
C GLU A 45 -0.56 13.22 1.05
N GLN A 46 -1.66 12.47 1.13
CA GLN A 46 -1.79 11.32 2.04
C GLN A 46 -0.75 10.22 1.78
N ILE A 47 -0.50 9.92 0.50
CA ILE A 47 0.56 8.98 0.09
C ILE A 47 1.92 9.50 0.57
N ALA A 48 2.24 10.77 0.29
CA ALA A 48 3.51 11.38 0.69
C ALA A 48 3.71 11.40 2.21
N GLU A 49 2.68 11.79 2.98
CA GLU A 49 2.68 11.73 4.46
C GLU A 49 2.98 10.32 4.98
N THR A 50 2.32 9.32 4.39
CA THR A 50 2.49 7.91 4.77
C THR A 50 3.90 7.40 4.49
N LEU A 51 4.44 7.72 3.30
CA LEU A 51 5.75 7.24 2.86
C LEU A 51 6.90 7.92 3.60
N LYS A 52 6.76 9.18 4.01
CA LYS A 52 7.77 9.90 4.81
C LYS A 52 8.15 9.18 6.10
N GLN A 53 7.22 8.44 6.70
CA GLN A 53 7.41 7.72 7.96
C GLN A 53 7.92 6.29 7.77
N ARG A 54 8.27 5.89 6.53
CA ARG A 54 8.61 4.52 6.19
C ARG A 54 9.92 4.46 5.39
N LYS A 55 10.62 3.34 5.53
CA LYS A 55 11.88 3.06 4.83
C LYS A 55 11.83 1.64 4.29
N ASN A 56 12.72 1.33 3.34
CA ASN A 56 12.89 0.00 2.75
C ASN A 56 11.59 -0.55 2.12
N ILE A 57 10.80 0.33 1.50
CA ILE A 57 9.64 -0.05 0.71
C ILE A 57 10.13 -0.57 -0.63
N ALA A 58 9.74 -1.78 -0.97
CA ALA A 58 10.10 -2.42 -2.22
C ALA A 58 9.18 -2.05 -3.38
N ALA A 59 7.90 -1.80 -3.09
CA ALA A 59 6.92 -1.39 -4.08
C ALA A 59 5.78 -0.58 -3.46
N VAL A 60 5.26 0.35 -4.26
CA VAL A 60 4.02 1.08 -4.01
C VAL A 60 3.11 0.83 -5.21
N HIS A 61 1.85 0.46 -4.94
CA HIS A 61 0.80 0.21 -5.92
C HIS A 61 -0.37 1.14 -5.71
#